data_AF-A0A6P5WLP5-F1
#
_entry.id   AF-A0A6P5WLP5-F1
#
_cell.length_a   1.000
_cell.length_b   1.000
_cell.length_c   1.000
_cell.angle_alpha   90.00
_cell.angle_beta   90.00
_cell.angle_gamma   90.00
#
_symmetry.space_group_name_H-M   'P 1'
#
loop_
_entity.id
_entity.type
_entity.pdbx_description
1 polymer ?
#
loop_
_entity_poly.entity_id
_entity_poly.type
_entity_poly.pdbx_seq_one_letter_code
_entity_poly.pdbx_strand_id
1 'polypeptide(L)'
;MEESQEILLNSLRSLGVSIPESVSSFNDLTPTTLISICSQSLNLLGNNKGGDDNDMSFPNSVEDSVSMADKFKICSIISLTFKNLGYVGDMNYYKFLHPSEEELYKLVRFLVERLSGSSEAVKFSGKKNVGLRQKIKEDNFKKVSKSFTQKPNNEEVDQNLQKVEAILKDLRVDELLESSNFKTDDAPISDPLRVNDIPQNELLNESTTEVVDSRSGASENEETADQKDDEPVSASPKEQYSEIQYEAENLLSQEKVLKEELGANTLQVQHLEEELGLWRAAADMAFDESHPMDFFLEQLNEQLDAKKHDIQELELQWDAFQEPIEEKIRSLEERLYAYNSEPREKLQKFREIELEMQFTLSEIRKREEEHLKLAADLKKRPKVASRRSYIERIKEITKNSGKLDTDIERILRETRELQLESNSIQESLHRTYAVVNETVLREAKKDTVGRQAYRLLTSIHERFEQISEKILATDRIRREMADREKKLATMASRSLNVDKQQADLDAILKENEYLEQQLQDN
;
A
#
# COMPACT_ATOMS: atom_id res chain seq x y z
N MET A 1 28.72 27.52 -24.25
CA MET A 1 27.39 27.35 -23.62
C MET A 1 26.46 28.46 -24.09
N GLU A 2 26.86 29.73 -24.09
CA GLU A 2 26.06 30.83 -24.66
C GLU A 2 25.73 30.66 -26.15
N GLU A 3 26.70 30.31 -27.01
CA GLU A 3 26.46 30.12 -28.45
C GLU A 3 25.38 29.06 -28.75
N SER A 4 25.31 27.99 -27.94
CA SER A 4 24.28 26.95 -28.09
C SER A 4 22.89 27.39 -27.64
N GLN A 5 22.79 28.34 -26.70
CA GLN A 5 21.52 28.87 -26.21
C GLN A 5 20.91 29.83 -27.23
N GLU A 6 21.74 30.66 -27.86
CA GLU A 6 21.32 31.59 -28.92
C GLU A 6 20.76 30.84 -30.14
N ILE A 7 21.39 29.72 -30.53
CA ILE A 7 20.91 28.84 -31.61
C ILE A 7 19.52 28.27 -31.30
N LEU A 8 19.27 27.83 -30.06
CA LEU A 8 17.96 27.30 -29.65
C LEU A 8 16.88 28.38 -29.64
N LEU A 9 17.20 29.60 -29.17
CA LEU A 9 16.26 30.73 -29.18
C LEU A 9 15.92 31.18 -30.61
N ASN A 10 16.92 31.26 -31.49
CA ASN A 10 16.73 31.55 -32.90
C ASN A 10 15.91 30.46 -33.61
N SER A 11 16.05 29.19 -33.19
CA SER A 11 15.24 28.08 -33.70
C SER A 11 13.79 28.17 -33.26
N LEU A 12 13.51 28.56 -32.01
CA LEU A 12 12.14 28.82 -31.56
C LEU A 12 11.50 30.01 -32.31
N ARG A 13 12.29 31.06 -32.59
CA ARG A 13 11.84 32.22 -33.37
C ARG A 13 11.47 31.85 -34.80
N SER A 14 12.28 31.01 -35.46
CA SER A 14 11.98 30.54 -36.82
C SER A 14 10.77 29.60 -36.89
N LEU A 15 10.44 28.93 -35.78
CA LEU A 15 9.28 28.03 -35.65
C LEU A 15 7.97 28.75 -35.24
N GLY A 16 7.96 30.09 -35.18
CA GLY A 16 6.75 30.89 -34.97
C GLY A 16 6.45 31.28 -33.51
N VAL A 17 7.39 31.09 -32.58
CA VAL A 17 7.25 31.55 -31.19
C VAL A 17 7.70 33.01 -31.07
N SER A 18 6.85 33.86 -30.49
CA SER A 18 7.12 35.29 -30.30
C SER A 18 7.97 35.51 -29.05
N ILE A 19 9.28 35.67 -29.26
CA ILE A 19 10.26 35.99 -28.21
C ILE A 19 10.59 37.48 -28.28
N PRO A 20 10.51 38.26 -27.18
CA PRO A 20 10.87 39.68 -27.15
C PRO A 20 12.32 39.91 -27.62
N GLU A 21 12.59 40.97 -28.38
CA GLU A 21 13.92 41.30 -28.93
C GLU A 21 14.98 41.62 -27.86
N SER A 22 14.58 41.74 -26.59
CA SER A 22 15.45 42.05 -25.45
C SER A 22 16.11 40.82 -24.78
N VAL A 23 15.91 39.61 -25.31
CA VAL A 23 16.41 38.36 -24.72
C VAL A 23 17.51 37.78 -25.62
N SER A 24 18.76 37.90 -25.21
CA SER A 24 19.92 37.35 -25.95
C SER A 24 20.52 36.11 -25.27
N SER A 25 20.24 35.91 -23.97
CA SER A 25 20.66 34.75 -23.21
C SER A 25 19.51 34.18 -22.36
N PHE A 26 19.62 32.93 -21.93
CA PHE A 26 18.66 32.31 -21.01
C PHE A 26 18.56 33.03 -19.65
N ASN A 27 19.56 33.84 -19.29
CA ASN A 27 19.55 34.69 -18.10
C ASN A 27 18.59 35.89 -18.20
N ASP A 28 18.18 36.28 -19.41
CA ASP A 28 17.26 37.41 -19.63
C ASP A 28 15.78 36.96 -19.63
N LEU A 29 15.53 35.65 -19.54
CA LEU A 29 14.18 35.07 -19.54
C LEU A 29 13.52 35.22 -18.17
N THR A 30 12.56 36.14 -18.09
CA THR A 30 11.68 36.24 -16.92
C THR A 30 10.72 35.04 -16.87
N PRO A 31 10.28 34.58 -15.68
CA PRO A 31 9.35 33.46 -15.54
C PRO A 31 8.07 33.58 -16.38
N THR A 32 7.56 34.80 -16.57
CA THR A 32 6.36 35.06 -17.39
C THR A 32 6.65 34.90 -18.88
N THR A 33 7.82 35.33 -19.37
CA THR A 33 8.25 35.06 -20.75
C THR A 33 8.47 33.56 -21.01
N LEU A 34 9.02 32.81 -20.04
CA LEU A 34 9.19 31.36 -20.15
C LEU A 34 7.85 30.62 -20.27
N ILE A 35 6.89 30.97 -19.41
CA ILE A 35 5.53 30.40 -19.45
C ILE A 35 4.89 30.70 -20.81
N SER A 36 5.03 31.94 -21.30
CA SER A 36 4.52 32.35 -22.60
C SER A 36 5.15 31.56 -23.76
N ILE A 37 6.47 31.37 -23.76
CA ILE A 37 7.19 30.57 -24.76
C ILE A 37 6.69 29.12 -24.76
N CYS A 38 6.53 28.52 -23.59
CA CYS A 38 6.02 27.16 -23.45
C CYS A 38 4.56 27.05 -23.93
N SER A 39 3.69 27.98 -23.55
CA SER A 39 2.29 28.03 -23.99
C SER A 39 2.17 28.16 -25.51
N GLN A 40 2.91 29.08 -26.12
CA GLN A 40 2.92 29.26 -27.58
C GLN A 40 3.47 28.02 -28.29
N SER A 41 4.55 27.44 -27.79
CA SER A 41 5.13 26.21 -28.36
C SER A 41 4.13 25.05 -28.30
N LEU A 42 3.43 24.89 -27.18
CA LEU A 42 2.43 23.84 -27.01
C LEU A 42 1.19 24.05 -27.90
N ASN A 43 0.74 25.29 -28.10
CA ASN A 43 -0.33 25.62 -29.04
C ASN A 43 0.06 25.24 -30.49
N LEU A 44 1.32 25.47 -30.88
CA LEU A 44 1.83 25.05 -32.20
C LEU A 44 1.89 23.53 -32.35
N LEU A 45 2.25 22.81 -31.29
CA LEU A 45 2.21 21.34 -31.26
C LEU A 45 0.78 20.75 -31.29
N GLY A 46 -0.18 21.43 -30.68
CA GLY A 46 -1.59 21.03 -30.65
C GLY A 46 -2.29 21.19 -32.01
N ASN A 47 -2.04 22.30 -32.70
CA ASN A 47 -2.70 22.61 -33.98
C ASN A 47 -2.21 21.76 -35.17
N ASN A 48 -1.08 21.04 -35.05
CA ASN A 48 -0.53 20.21 -36.11
C ASN A 48 -1.11 18.78 -36.19
N LYS A 49 -2.00 18.40 -35.26
CA LYS A 49 -2.73 17.13 -35.35
C LYS A 49 -4.15 17.39 -35.83
N GLY A 50 -4.36 17.24 -37.14
CA GLY A 50 -5.67 17.28 -37.77
C GLY A 50 -6.54 16.10 -37.34
N GLY A 51 -7.20 16.25 -36.20
CA GLY A 51 -8.16 15.30 -35.65
C GLY A 51 -8.87 15.95 -34.47
N ASP A 52 -10.13 16.28 -34.72
CA ASP A 52 -11.20 16.60 -33.75
C ASP A 52 -10.91 15.98 -32.36
N ASP A 53 -10.97 16.79 -31.29
CA ASP A 53 -11.08 16.42 -29.85
C ASP A 53 -10.03 16.93 -28.83
N ASN A 54 -9.13 17.87 -29.14
CA ASN A 54 -8.34 18.55 -28.08
C ASN A 54 -8.18 20.05 -28.29
N ASP A 55 -9.26 20.79 -28.05
CA ASP A 55 -9.25 22.25 -28.06
C ASP A 55 -8.70 22.78 -26.72
N MET A 56 -7.38 22.65 -26.53
CA MET A 56 -6.65 23.22 -25.38
C MET A 56 -5.86 24.44 -25.85
N SER A 57 -6.53 25.59 -25.96
CA SER A 57 -5.88 26.86 -26.26
C SER A 57 -5.21 27.43 -25.01
N PHE A 58 -3.88 27.48 -24.97
CA PHE A 58 -3.14 28.17 -23.92
C PHE A 58 -3.12 29.69 -24.17
N PRO A 59 -3.16 30.54 -23.14
CA PRO A 59 -3.02 31.99 -23.32
C PRO A 59 -1.65 32.31 -23.91
N ASN A 60 -1.64 32.98 -25.07
CA ASN A 60 -0.42 33.32 -25.81
C ASN A 60 0.44 34.39 -25.13
N SER A 61 -0.06 35.03 -24.07
CA SER A 61 0.68 35.99 -23.24
C SER A 61 0.19 35.88 -21.81
N VAL A 62 1.12 35.67 -20.87
CA VAL A 62 0.84 35.75 -19.43
C VAL A 62 1.41 37.07 -18.96
N GLU A 63 0.56 38.07 -18.79
CA GLU A 63 0.96 39.36 -18.25
C GLU A 63 1.44 39.22 -16.80
N ASP A 64 2.33 40.11 -16.37
CA ASP A 64 2.82 40.13 -14.98
C ASP A 64 1.70 40.37 -13.95
N SER A 65 0.55 40.88 -14.40
CA SER A 65 -0.68 41.21 -13.66
C SER A 65 -1.51 39.98 -13.21
N VAL A 66 -1.21 38.77 -13.67
CA VAL A 66 -1.97 37.56 -13.33
C VAL A 66 -1.73 37.13 -11.87
N SER A 67 -2.81 36.84 -11.14
CA SER A 67 -2.77 36.34 -9.75
C SER A 67 -1.88 35.10 -9.64
N MET A 68 -1.10 35.02 -8.55
CA MET A 68 -0.18 33.89 -8.29
C MET A 68 -0.90 32.52 -8.35
N ALA A 69 -2.17 32.49 -7.96
CA ALA A 69 -3.01 31.29 -8.02
C ALA A 69 -3.29 30.83 -9.46
N ASP A 70 -3.43 31.75 -10.41
CA ASP A 70 -3.68 31.41 -11.81
C ASP A 70 -2.39 31.08 -12.54
N LYS A 71 -1.27 31.72 -12.18
CA LYS A 71 0.09 31.31 -12.63
C LYS A 71 0.37 29.85 -12.21
N PHE A 72 0.01 29.47 -10.99
CA PHE A 72 0.13 28.08 -10.52
C PHE A 72 -0.70 27.09 -11.35
N LYS A 73 -1.96 27.41 -11.66
CA LYS A 73 -2.83 26.56 -12.47
C LYS A 73 -2.27 26.38 -13.88
N ILE A 74 -1.88 27.48 -14.53
CA ILE A 74 -1.29 27.47 -15.87
C ILE A 74 -0.03 26.62 -15.89
N CYS A 75 0.91 26.85 -14.96
CA CYS A 75 2.14 26.06 -14.89
C CYS A 75 1.88 24.56 -14.58
N SER A 76 0.82 24.24 -13.82
CA SER A 76 0.45 22.85 -13.53
C SER A 76 -0.10 22.15 -14.77
N ILE A 77 -0.95 22.82 -15.55
CA ILE A 77 -1.47 22.29 -16.81
C ILE A 77 -0.33 22.11 -17.82
N ILE A 78 0.53 23.13 -17.97
CA ILE A 78 1.72 23.06 -18.83
C ILE A 78 2.60 21.87 -18.41
N SER A 79 2.92 21.74 -17.12
CA SER A 79 3.72 20.62 -16.59
C SER A 79 3.14 19.26 -16.96
N LEU A 80 1.81 19.10 -16.87
CA LEU A 80 1.12 17.87 -17.23
C LEU A 80 1.22 17.60 -18.73
N THR A 81 1.03 18.61 -19.58
CA THR A 81 1.18 18.45 -21.03
C THR A 81 2.59 18.08 -21.45
N PHE A 82 3.64 18.64 -20.82
CA PHE A 82 5.02 18.22 -21.07
C PHE A 82 5.27 16.76 -20.68
N LYS A 83 4.71 16.30 -19.55
CA LYS A 83 4.76 14.88 -19.16
C LYS A 83 4.07 14.00 -20.18
N ASN A 84 2.89 14.40 -20.67
CA ASN A 84 2.16 13.66 -21.70
C ASN A 84 2.89 13.63 -23.05
N LEU A 85 3.66 14.68 -23.37
CA LEU A 85 4.54 14.69 -24.54
C LEU A 85 5.77 13.78 -24.37
N GLY A 86 6.02 13.23 -23.19
CA GLY A 86 7.14 12.32 -22.92
C GLY A 86 8.43 13.05 -22.52
N TYR A 87 8.33 14.22 -21.88
CA TYR A 87 9.47 14.84 -21.22
C TYR A 87 9.90 13.98 -20.02
N VAL A 88 11.17 13.60 -19.98
CA VAL A 88 11.72 12.61 -19.01
C VAL A 88 12.11 13.25 -17.67
N GLY A 89 12.16 14.58 -17.58
CA GLY A 89 12.52 15.28 -16.34
C GLY A 89 11.32 15.58 -15.43
N ASP A 90 11.59 15.76 -14.13
CA ASP A 90 10.57 16.10 -13.14
C ASP A 90 9.94 17.48 -13.40
N MET A 91 8.79 17.56 -14.07
CA MET A 91 8.11 18.83 -14.29
C MET A 91 7.22 19.19 -13.10
N ASN A 92 7.54 20.31 -12.44
CA ASN A 92 6.76 20.89 -11.35
C ASN A 92 6.61 22.41 -11.58
N TYR A 93 5.53 23.01 -11.09
CA TYR A 93 5.24 24.44 -11.29
C TYR A 93 6.40 25.34 -10.84
N TYR A 94 7.10 24.96 -9.77
CA TYR A 94 8.25 25.69 -9.23
C TYR A 94 9.36 25.88 -10.27
N LYS A 95 9.53 24.95 -11.20
CA LYS A 95 10.56 25.03 -12.26
C LYS A 95 10.29 26.13 -13.28
N PHE A 96 9.04 26.54 -13.46
CA PHE A 96 8.68 27.65 -14.33
C PHE A 96 8.81 29.00 -13.63
N LEU A 97 8.60 29.02 -12.31
CA LEU A 97 8.68 30.23 -11.49
C LEU A 97 10.12 30.59 -11.09
N HIS A 98 10.98 29.57 -10.92
CA HIS A 98 12.39 29.72 -10.60
C HIS A 98 13.23 28.76 -11.46
N PRO A 99 13.37 29.05 -12.77
CA PRO A 99 14.11 28.17 -13.68
C PRO A 99 15.60 28.17 -13.35
N SER A 100 16.21 26.99 -13.32
CA SER A 100 17.67 26.86 -13.38
C SER A 100 18.12 26.80 -14.83
N GLU A 101 19.31 27.31 -15.13
CA GLU A 101 19.84 27.40 -16.50
C GLU A 101 19.90 26.03 -17.20
N GLU A 102 20.27 24.97 -16.47
CA GLU A 102 20.33 23.60 -16.99
C GLU A 102 18.95 23.02 -17.32
N GLU A 103 17.95 23.28 -16.47
CA GLU A 103 16.59 22.76 -16.66
C GLU A 103 15.88 23.52 -17.78
N LEU A 104 16.13 24.83 -17.88
CA LEU A 104 15.67 25.68 -18.97
C LEU A 104 16.25 25.21 -20.32
N TYR A 105 17.54 24.89 -20.36
CA TYR A 105 18.18 24.34 -21.55
C TYR A 105 17.58 23.00 -21.97
N LYS A 106 17.34 22.08 -21.03
CA LYS A 106 16.68 20.79 -21.33
C LYS A 106 15.26 20.98 -21.85
N LEU A 107 14.50 21.89 -21.24
CA LEU A 107 13.12 22.17 -21.61
C LEU A 107 13.02 22.79 -23.01
N VAL A 108 13.81 23.82 -23.28
CA VAL A 108 13.85 24.51 -24.58
C VAL A 108 14.38 23.60 -25.67
N ARG A 109 15.44 22.83 -25.40
CA ARG A 109 15.95 21.83 -26.36
C ARG A 109 14.90 20.79 -26.69
N PHE A 110 14.16 20.27 -25.70
CA PHE A 110 13.08 19.32 -25.93
C PHE A 110 11.95 19.92 -26.78
N LEU A 111 11.58 21.17 -26.53
CA LEU A 111 10.59 21.89 -27.35
C LEU A 111 11.06 22.03 -28.80
N VAL A 112 12.28 22.50 -29.03
CA VAL A 112 12.85 22.65 -30.38
C VAL A 112 12.93 21.30 -31.09
N GLU A 113 13.34 20.24 -30.39
CA GLU A 113 13.42 18.88 -30.94
C GLU A 113 12.05 18.34 -31.34
N ARG A 114 11.01 18.60 -30.53
CA ARG A 114 9.63 18.16 -30.84
C ARG A 114 8.93 19.02 -31.90
N LEU A 115 9.20 20.31 -31.94
CA LEU A 115 8.72 21.19 -33.00
C LEU A 115 9.39 20.87 -34.34
N SER A 116 10.72 20.66 -34.35
CA SER A 116 11.48 20.32 -35.56
C SER A 116 11.22 18.88 -36.04
N GLY A 117 11.08 17.92 -35.13
CA GLY A 117 10.78 16.52 -35.45
C GLY A 117 9.35 16.27 -35.93
N SER A 118 8.47 17.28 -35.90
CA SER A 118 7.15 17.20 -36.55
C SER A 118 7.23 17.37 -38.08
N SER A 119 8.38 17.77 -38.63
CA SER A 119 8.59 17.93 -40.07
C SER A 119 9.32 16.76 -40.75
N GLU A 120 10.11 15.93 -40.04
CA GLU A 120 10.83 14.81 -40.66
C GLU A 120 10.91 13.60 -39.72
N ALA A 121 10.34 12.47 -40.18
CA ALA A 121 10.57 11.17 -39.61
C ALA A 121 11.93 10.62 -40.08
N VAL A 122 12.78 10.13 -39.15
CA VAL A 122 13.47 8.81 -39.16
C VAL A 122 14.60 8.70 -38.11
N LYS A 123 14.42 7.69 -37.23
CA LYS A 123 15.31 6.73 -36.51
C LYS A 123 16.83 6.97 -36.37
N PHE A 124 17.33 6.75 -35.13
CA PHE A 124 18.34 5.77 -34.62
C PHE A 124 18.83 6.28 -33.22
N SER A 125 19.25 5.54 -32.19
CA SER A 125 19.29 4.11 -31.83
C SER A 125 19.68 4.02 -30.33
N GLY A 126 19.21 2.99 -29.61
CA GLY A 126 20.02 2.31 -28.59
C GLY A 126 19.97 2.78 -27.12
N LYS A 127 18.84 2.55 -26.45
CA LYS A 127 18.77 1.85 -25.14
C LYS A 127 17.31 1.55 -24.80
N LYS A 128 17.01 0.26 -24.59
CA LYS A 128 15.69 -0.26 -24.24
C LYS A 128 15.18 0.44 -22.98
N ASN A 129 14.10 1.19 -23.11
CA ASN A 129 13.14 1.41 -22.01
C ASN A 129 11.88 0.63 -22.39
N VAL A 130 11.60 -0.36 -21.57
CA VAL A 130 10.38 -1.17 -21.60
C VAL A 130 9.20 -0.23 -21.30
N GLY A 131 8.20 -0.27 -22.18
CA GLY A 131 7.05 0.61 -22.12
C GLY A 131 6.11 0.24 -20.98
N LEU A 132 5.76 1.23 -20.16
CA LEU A 132 4.53 1.21 -19.38
C LEU A 132 3.51 2.02 -20.17
N ARG A 133 2.76 1.35 -21.05
CA ARG A 133 1.61 1.94 -21.76
C ARG A 133 0.42 1.79 -20.84
N GLN A 134 0.25 2.73 -19.91
CA GLN A 134 -0.91 2.76 -19.04
C GLN A 134 -2.12 3.20 -19.87
N LYS A 135 -2.95 2.22 -20.23
CA LYS A 135 -4.27 2.42 -20.84
C LYS A 135 -5.19 2.97 -19.74
N ILE A 136 -5.18 4.29 -19.56
CA ILE A 136 -6.13 4.96 -18.67
C ILE A 136 -7.41 5.19 -19.49
N LYS A 137 -8.51 4.63 -18.96
CA LYS A 137 -9.88 4.77 -19.46
C LYS A 137 -10.23 6.24 -19.75
N GLU A 138 -10.87 6.46 -20.89
CA GLU A 138 -11.28 7.73 -21.50
C GLU A 138 -12.39 8.51 -20.73
N ASP A 139 -12.80 8.10 -19.52
CA ASP A 139 -13.98 8.68 -18.88
C ASP A 139 -13.75 9.93 -18.01
N ASN A 140 -12.51 10.40 -17.88
CA ASN A 140 -12.22 11.61 -17.08
C ASN A 140 -12.16 12.92 -17.89
N PHE A 141 -12.20 12.86 -19.22
CA PHE A 141 -12.09 14.07 -20.06
C PHE A 141 -13.42 14.82 -20.26
N LYS A 142 -14.59 14.18 -20.06
CA LYS A 142 -15.90 14.87 -20.14
C LYS A 142 -16.32 15.59 -18.85
N LYS A 143 -15.63 15.35 -17.72
CA LYS A 143 -16.03 15.88 -16.41
C LYS A 143 -15.35 17.21 -16.03
N VAL A 144 -14.27 17.57 -16.72
CA VAL A 144 -13.55 18.85 -16.46
C VAL A 144 -14.07 19.99 -17.35
N SER A 145 -14.63 19.68 -18.51
CA SER A 145 -15.05 20.69 -19.52
C SER A 145 -16.44 21.28 -19.29
N LYS A 146 -17.16 20.88 -18.23
CA LYS A 146 -18.54 21.35 -17.95
C LYS A 146 -18.70 22.17 -16.67
N SER A 147 -17.60 22.47 -15.96
CA SER A 147 -17.64 23.10 -14.64
C SER A 147 -17.03 24.51 -14.58
N PHE A 148 -17.05 25.27 -15.68
CA PHE A 148 -16.63 26.67 -15.61
C PHE A 148 -17.48 27.65 -16.41
N THR A 149 -18.79 27.55 -16.26
CA THR A 149 -19.67 28.73 -16.29
C THR A 149 -20.80 28.50 -15.30
N GLN A 150 -20.75 29.18 -14.16
CA GLN A 150 -21.84 29.97 -13.56
C GLN A 150 -21.65 30.04 -12.03
N LYS A 151 -21.79 31.27 -11.51
CA LYS A 151 -21.81 31.59 -10.07
C LYS A 151 -22.90 30.76 -9.36
N PRO A 152 -22.73 30.45 -8.05
CA PRO A 152 -23.72 29.68 -7.31
C PRO A 152 -24.92 30.58 -6.99
N ASN A 153 -26.11 30.20 -7.47
CA ASN A 153 -27.38 30.71 -6.96
C ASN A 153 -28.00 29.65 -6.03
N ASN A 154 -28.46 30.09 -4.87
CA ASN A 154 -28.96 29.28 -3.77
C ASN A 154 -30.36 28.65 -4.01
N GLU A 155 -30.75 28.38 -5.26
CA GLU A 155 -32.08 27.85 -5.62
C GLU A 155 -32.08 26.38 -6.06
N GLU A 156 -30.91 25.77 -6.31
CA GLU A 156 -30.81 24.38 -6.79
C GLU A 156 -30.86 23.33 -5.65
N VAL A 157 -30.62 23.76 -4.41
CA VAL A 157 -30.73 22.89 -3.22
C VAL A 157 -32.20 22.66 -2.86
N ASP A 158 -33.06 23.64 -3.12
CA ASP A 158 -34.48 23.59 -2.76
C ASP A 158 -35.30 22.69 -3.71
N GLN A 159 -34.93 22.63 -4.99
CA GLN A 159 -35.57 21.76 -5.98
C GLN A 159 -35.26 20.27 -5.78
N ASN A 160 -34.08 19.95 -5.23
CA ASN A 160 -33.72 18.56 -4.92
C ASN A 160 -34.37 18.09 -3.61
N LEU A 161 -34.55 18.99 -2.63
CA LEU A 161 -35.29 18.69 -1.41
C LEU A 161 -36.80 18.48 -1.70
N GLN A 162 -37.40 19.31 -2.56
CA GLN A 162 -38.77 19.14 -3.02
C GLN A 162 -38.99 17.89 -3.87
N LYS A 163 -38.01 17.48 -4.69
CA LYS A 163 -38.08 16.20 -5.43
C LYS A 163 -38.00 14.99 -4.51
N VAL A 164 -37.17 15.03 -3.47
CA VAL A 164 -37.09 13.96 -2.48
C VAL A 164 -38.34 13.91 -1.61
N GLU A 165 -38.94 15.06 -1.29
CA GLU A 165 -40.22 15.14 -0.58
C GLU A 165 -41.42 14.69 -1.44
N ALA A 166 -41.39 14.92 -2.76
CA ALA A 166 -42.39 14.42 -3.70
C ALA A 166 -42.30 12.89 -3.90
N ILE A 167 -41.07 12.34 -3.96
CA ILE A 167 -40.84 10.89 -4.05
C ILE A 167 -41.25 10.17 -2.74
N LEU A 168 -41.09 10.83 -1.59
CA LEU A 168 -41.56 10.32 -0.30
C LEU A 168 -43.08 10.42 -0.10
N LYS A 169 -43.76 11.31 -0.84
CA LYS A 169 -45.23 11.40 -0.85
C LYS A 169 -45.90 10.42 -1.81
N ASP A 170 -45.23 10.03 -2.91
CA ASP A 170 -45.74 9.02 -3.86
C ASP A 170 -45.72 7.58 -3.32
N LEU A 171 -44.97 7.31 -2.24
CA LEU A 171 -44.96 6.01 -1.57
C LEU A 171 -45.99 5.89 -0.43
N ARG A 172 -46.83 6.92 -0.22
CA ARG A 172 -47.89 6.88 0.77
C ARG A 172 -49.28 6.80 0.13
N VAL A 173 -49.82 5.58 0.29
CA VAL A 173 -51.24 5.16 0.41
C VAL A 173 -52.07 5.16 -0.88
N ASP A 174 -52.60 4.00 -1.26
CA ASP A 174 -54.01 3.64 -0.99
C ASP A 174 -54.47 2.42 -1.81
N GLU A 175 -54.80 1.33 -1.09
CA GLU A 175 -56.08 0.66 -1.32
C GLU A 175 -56.64 0.15 0.03
N LEU A 176 -57.34 1.07 0.70
CA LEU A 176 -58.69 0.94 1.27
C LEU A 176 -59.08 -0.45 1.82
N LEU A 177 -59.29 -0.67 3.12
CA LEU A 177 -60.30 -0.09 4.01
C LEU A 177 -61.76 -0.30 3.52
N GLU A 178 -62.28 -1.51 3.77
CA GLU A 178 -63.65 -1.81 4.20
C GLU A 178 -63.52 -2.99 5.19
N SER A 179 -64.09 -3.07 6.39
CA SER A 179 -65.10 -2.30 7.09
C SER A 179 -64.98 -2.63 8.59
N SER A 180 -65.05 -1.59 9.42
CA SER A 180 -65.40 -1.67 10.84
C SER A 180 -66.81 -2.22 11.03
N ASN A 181 -67.02 -3.09 12.02
CA ASN A 181 -68.15 -3.00 12.95
C ASN A 181 -67.91 -3.87 14.20
N PHE A 182 -67.96 -3.22 15.36
CA PHE A 182 -68.06 -3.85 16.67
C PHE A 182 -69.37 -4.64 16.81
N LYS A 183 -69.31 -5.74 17.58
CA LYS A 183 -70.23 -5.99 18.70
C LYS A 183 -69.64 -7.02 19.67
N THR A 184 -69.56 -6.60 20.92
CA THR A 184 -69.50 -7.43 22.13
C THR A 184 -70.71 -8.35 22.21
N ASP A 185 -70.53 -9.58 22.71
CA ASP A 185 -71.27 -10.11 23.87
C ASP A 185 -70.72 -11.51 24.30
N ASP A 186 -70.56 -11.62 25.62
CA ASP A 186 -70.63 -12.79 26.52
C ASP A 186 -69.64 -13.98 26.47
N ALA A 187 -68.77 -13.98 27.49
CA ALA A 187 -68.26 -15.01 28.43
C ALA A 187 -68.81 -16.47 28.36
N PRO A 188 -68.20 -17.51 29.03
CA PRO A 188 -67.28 -17.43 30.18
C PRO A 188 -66.12 -18.47 30.33
N ILE A 189 -65.14 -18.09 31.18
CA ILE A 189 -64.41 -18.92 32.20
C ILE A 189 -63.47 -20.04 31.63
N SER A 190 -62.15 -19.98 31.82
CA SER A 190 -61.50 -20.43 33.07
C SER A 190 -60.03 -19.96 33.18
N ASP A 191 -59.72 -19.29 34.28
CA ASP A 191 -58.39 -19.20 34.92
C ASP A 191 -58.17 -20.50 35.73
N PRO A 192 -56.94 -21.07 35.86
CA PRO A 192 -56.05 -20.60 36.91
C PRO A 192 -54.54 -20.70 36.60
N LEU A 193 -53.81 -19.65 36.99
CA LEU A 193 -52.43 -19.78 37.50
C LEU A 193 -52.38 -20.67 38.76
N ARG A 194 -51.48 -21.66 38.81
CA ARG A 194 -50.58 -21.92 39.96
C ARG A 194 -49.68 -23.17 39.81
N VAL A 195 -48.38 -22.90 39.75
CA VAL A 195 -47.27 -23.46 40.54
C VAL A 195 -47.53 -24.80 41.26
N ASN A 196 -46.69 -25.80 40.95
CA ASN A 196 -46.11 -26.71 41.94
C ASN A 196 -44.77 -27.27 41.41
N ASP A 197 -43.74 -27.08 42.22
CA ASP A 197 -42.40 -27.67 42.12
C ASP A 197 -42.43 -29.20 42.17
N ILE A 198 -41.40 -29.86 41.60
CA ILE A 198 -40.68 -31.02 42.16
C ILE A 198 -39.41 -31.31 41.31
N PRO A 199 -38.34 -31.86 41.90
CA PRO A 199 -36.95 -31.54 41.59
C PRO A 199 -36.12 -32.65 40.90
N GLN A 200 -34.86 -32.25 40.66
CA GLN A 200 -33.66 -32.93 40.18
C GLN A 200 -33.47 -34.44 40.45
N ASN A 201 -32.86 -35.14 39.49
CA ASN A 201 -31.63 -35.96 39.65
C ASN A 201 -31.22 -36.61 38.32
N GLU A 202 -30.01 -36.30 37.82
CA GLU A 202 -28.80 -37.16 37.79
C GLU A 202 -28.85 -38.28 36.73
N LEU A 203 -28.15 -38.11 35.59
CA LEU A 203 -26.77 -38.54 35.32
C LEU A 203 -26.72 -39.97 34.76
N LEU A 204 -26.20 -40.13 33.54
CA LEU A 204 -25.00 -40.93 33.23
C LEU A 204 -24.87 -41.28 31.73
N ASN A 205 -23.70 -40.93 31.22
CA ASN A 205 -22.82 -41.75 30.37
C ASN A 205 -23.18 -41.99 28.91
N GLU A 206 -22.64 -41.11 28.06
CA GLU A 206 -22.29 -41.45 26.69
C GLU A 206 -20.81 -41.90 26.68
N SER A 207 -20.58 -43.20 26.67
CA SER A 207 -19.27 -43.80 26.43
C SER A 207 -19.21 -44.33 25.00
N THR A 208 -18.27 -43.76 24.25
CA THR A 208 -17.56 -44.32 23.11
C THR A 208 -17.34 -45.83 23.21
N THR A 209 -17.59 -46.58 22.11
CA THR A 209 -16.65 -47.59 21.57
C THR A 209 -17.15 -48.22 20.27
N GLU A 210 -16.31 -48.07 19.24
CA GLU A 210 -15.77 -49.13 18.36
C GLU A 210 -16.68 -50.05 17.51
N VAL A 211 -16.52 -49.82 16.20
CA VAL A 211 -16.45 -50.79 15.10
C VAL A 211 -15.76 -52.11 15.49
N VAL A 212 -16.43 -53.26 15.30
CA VAL A 212 -15.83 -54.50 14.73
C VAL A 212 -16.91 -55.34 14.06
N ASP A 213 -16.61 -55.70 12.82
CA ASP A 213 -17.31 -56.59 11.90
C ASP A 213 -16.91 -58.06 12.14
N SER A 214 -17.86 -59.01 11.99
CA SER A 214 -17.66 -60.38 11.43
C SER A 214 -18.62 -61.46 11.98
N ARG A 215 -19.52 -61.89 11.08
CA ARG A 215 -19.60 -63.25 10.48
C ARG A 215 -19.96 -64.50 11.31
N SER A 216 -20.98 -65.19 10.78
CA SER A 216 -21.17 -66.66 10.66
C SER A 216 -21.70 -67.47 11.85
N GLY A 217 -22.97 -67.86 11.73
CA GLY A 217 -23.31 -69.26 11.43
C GLY A 217 -23.89 -70.09 12.57
N ALA A 218 -25.15 -70.52 12.42
CA ALA A 218 -25.61 -71.81 12.89
C ALA A 218 -26.70 -72.34 11.96
N SER A 219 -26.43 -73.55 11.47
CA SER A 219 -27.25 -74.46 10.67
C SER A 219 -28.14 -75.29 11.59
N GLU A 220 -29.33 -75.66 11.13
CA GLU A 220 -29.98 -76.98 11.23
C GLU A 220 -31.50 -76.88 11.03
N ASN A 221 -32.02 -77.45 9.95
CA ASN A 221 -32.94 -78.61 10.03
C ASN A 221 -33.44 -79.04 8.65
N GLU A 222 -33.47 -80.37 8.48
CA GLU A 222 -33.88 -81.14 7.31
C GLU A 222 -35.40 -81.17 7.06
N GLU A 223 -35.70 -81.41 5.79
CA GLU A 223 -36.89 -81.92 5.10
C GLU A 223 -38.09 -82.49 5.91
N THR A 224 -39.30 -82.20 5.43
CA THR A 224 -40.15 -83.20 4.76
C THR A 224 -41.28 -82.55 3.95
N ALA A 225 -41.64 -83.23 2.87
CA ALA A 225 -42.49 -82.82 1.75
C ALA A 225 -44.01 -82.84 2.03
N ASP A 226 -44.78 -82.01 1.32
CA ASP A 226 -45.71 -82.43 0.25
C ASP A 226 -46.40 -81.19 -0.37
N GLN A 227 -46.13 -80.90 -1.65
CA GLN A 227 -47.04 -81.11 -2.81
C GLN A 227 -48.25 -80.18 -2.84
N LYS A 228 -48.24 -79.13 -3.69
CA LYS A 228 -48.73 -79.10 -5.11
C LYS A 228 -50.00 -78.22 -5.15
N ASP A 229 -50.31 -77.38 -6.13
CA ASP A 229 -49.88 -77.24 -7.52
C ASP A 229 -50.24 -75.80 -8.01
N ASP A 230 -49.64 -75.44 -9.14
CA ASP A 230 -50.06 -74.48 -10.19
C ASP A 230 -49.65 -72.98 -10.15
N GLU A 231 -48.44 -72.72 -10.69
CA GLU A 231 -48.13 -71.99 -11.95
C GLU A 231 -48.70 -70.56 -12.26
N PRO A 232 -48.08 -69.76 -13.16
CA PRO A 232 -47.21 -68.66 -12.76
C PRO A 232 -47.60 -67.28 -13.38
N VAL A 233 -46.73 -66.28 -13.13
CA VAL A 233 -46.35 -65.14 -14.01
C VAL A 233 -46.49 -63.73 -13.37
N SER A 234 -45.29 -63.18 -13.11
CA SER A 234 -44.84 -61.77 -13.17
C SER A 234 -45.43 -60.71 -12.22
N ALA A 235 -44.72 -60.44 -11.13
CA ALA A 235 -43.94 -59.20 -10.92
C ALA A 235 -43.12 -59.34 -9.62
N SER A 236 -41.85 -58.93 -9.65
CA SER A 236 -40.89 -59.05 -8.54
C SER A 236 -41.34 -58.32 -7.27
N PRO A 237 -41.57 -59.00 -6.12
CA PRO A 237 -41.82 -58.32 -4.84
C PRO A 237 -40.56 -57.64 -4.27
N LYS A 238 -39.37 -58.01 -4.76
CA LYS A 238 -38.09 -57.47 -4.29
C LYS A 238 -37.80 -56.07 -4.86
N GLU A 239 -38.20 -55.81 -6.10
CA GLU A 239 -38.02 -54.48 -6.72
C GLU A 239 -38.94 -53.45 -6.06
N GLN A 240 -40.21 -53.81 -5.81
CA GLN A 240 -41.15 -52.93 -5.10
C GLN A 240 -40.71 -52.62 -3.67
N TYR A 241 -40.14 -53.60 -2.95
CA TYR A 241 -39.65 -53.37 -1.59
C TYR A 241 -38.40 -52.46 -1.57
N SER A 242 -37.50 -52.60 -2.55
CA SER A 242 -36.34 -51.71 -2.70
C SER A 242 -36.73 -50.30 -3.16
N GLU A 243 -37.75 -50.16 -4.00
CA GLU A 243 -38.27 -48.87 -4.44
C GLU A 243 -38.97 -48.11 -3.30
N ILE A 244 -39.78 -48.82 -2.50
CA ILE A 244 -40.40 -48.27 -1.28
C ILE A 244 -39.34 -47.91 -0.22
N GLN A 245 -38.29 -48.72 -0.05
CA GLN A 245 -37.19 -48.40 0.86
C GLN A 245 -36.39 -47.17 0.42
N TYR A 246 -36.14 -47.05 -0.89
CA TYR A 246 -35.47 -45.88 -1.45
C TYR A 246 -36.32 -44.62 -1.34
N GLU A 247 -37.63 -44.70 -1.59
CA GLU A 247 -38.56 -43.60 -1.35
C GLU A 247 -38.64 -43.23 0.14
N ALA A 248 -38.66 -44.21 1.05
CA ALA A 248 -38.67 -43.95 2.49
C ALA A 248 -37.38 -43.27 2.98
N GLU A 249 -36.20 -43.70 2.49
CA GLU A 249 -34.92 -43.04 2.76
C GLU A 249 -34.86 -41.64 2.17
N ASN A 250 -35.39 -41.44 0.96
CA ASN A 250 -35.45 -40.12 0.32
C ASN A 250 -36.37 -39.17 1.09
N LEU A 251 -37.54 -39.64 1.53
CA LEU A 251 -38.46 -38.89 2.38
C LEU A 251 -37.85 -38.56 3.75
N LEU A 252 -37.12 -39.49 4.38
CA LEU A 252 -36.37 -39.25 5.62
C LEU A 252 -35.26 -38.19 5.43
N SER A 253 -34.55 -38.23 4.29
CA SER A 253 -33.54 -37.23 3.97
C SER A 253 -34.17 -35.84 3.76
N GLN A 254 -35.35 -35.80 3.12
CA GLN A 254 -36.12 -34.57 2.92
C GLN A 254 -36.68 -34.03 4.24
N GLU A 255 -37.16 -34.91 5.13
CA GLU A 255 -37.59 -34.54 6.48
C GLU A 255 -36.43 -33.96 7.30
N LYS A 256 -35.23 -34.55 7.20
CA LYS A 256 -34.03 -34.04 7.87
C LYS A 256 -33.64 -32.65 7.36
N VAL A 257 -33.64 -32.44 6.05
CA VAL A 257 -33.37 -31.13 5.43
C VAL A 257 -34.41 -30.11 5.87
N LEU A 258 -35.70 -30.47 5.85
CA LEU A 258 -36.77 -29.58 6.30
C LEU A 258 -36.67 -29.25 7.80
N LYS A 259 -36.18 -30.16 8.63
CA LYS A 259 -35.97 -29.93 10.07
C LYS A 259 -34.80 -28.98 10.33
N GLU A 260 -33.72 -29.11 9.56
CA GLU A 260 -32.58 -28.18 9.59
C GLU A 260 -33.00 -26.78 9.10
N GLU A 261 -33.80 -26.71 8.01
CA GLU A 261 -34.35 -25.46 7.47
C GLU A 261 -35.35 -24.81 8.43
N LEU A 262 -36.22 -25.59 9.09
CA LEU A 262 -37.12 -25.10 10.14
C LEU A 262 -36.31 -24.53 11.32
N GLY A 263 -35.21 -25.18 11.70
CA GLY A 263 -34.30 -24.68 12.73
C GLY A 263 -33.64 -23.36 12.34
N ALA A 264 -33.14 -23.25 11.11
CA ALA A 264 -32.57 -22.01 10.59
C ALA A 264 -33.61 -20.87 10.51
N ASN A 265 -34.81 -21.17 10.01
CA ASN A 265 -35.91 -20.20 9.93
C ASN A 265 -36.38 -19.76 11.33
N THR A 266 -36.39 -20.66 12.31
CA THR A 266 -36.74 -20.31 13.70
C THR A 266 -35.71 -19.34 14.30
N LEU A 267 -34.41 -19.59 14.10
CA LEU A 267 -33.35 -18.67 14.53
C LEU A 267 -33.45 -17.31 13.82
N GLN A 268 -33.78 -17.31 12.53
CA GLN A 268 -33.97 -16.09 11.76
C GLN A 268 -35.17 -15.28 12.24
N VAL A 269 -36.29 -15.95 12.57
CA VAL A 269 -37.48 -15.29 13.15
C VAL A 269 -37.15 -14.71 14.52
N GLN A 270 -36.44 -15.44 15.38
CA GLN A 270 -36.00 -14.92 16.69
C GLN A 270 -35.12 -13.67 16.54
N HIS A 271 -34.15 -13.69 15.63
CA HIS A 271 -33.31 -12.54 15.35
C HIS A 271 -34.12 -11.32 14.86
N LEU A 272 -35.06 -11.53 13.94
CA LEU A 272 -35.93 -10.46 13.44
C LEU A 272 -36.88 -9.92 14.52
N GLU A 273 -37.36 -10.77 15.42
CA GLU A 273 -38.17 -10.37 16.58
C GLU A 273 -37.36 -9.52 17.57
N GLU A 274 -36.10 -9.89 17.83
CA GLU A 274 -35.17 -9.11 18.65
C GLU A 274 -34.88 -7.73 18.02
N GLU A 275 -34.59 -7.70 16.71
CA GLU A 275 -34.39 -6.44 15.98
C GLU A 275 -35.64 -5.56 16.02
N LEU A 276 -36.83 -6.12 15.78
CA LEU A 276 -38.09 -5.39 15.89
C LEU A 276 -38.32 -4.86 17.32
N GLY A 277 -37.90 -5.61 18.35
CA GLY A 277 -37.91 -5.17 19.73
C GLY A 277 -37.01 -3.94 19.96
N LEU A 278 -35.79 -3.96 19.42
CA LEU A 278 -34.86 -2.83 19.47
C LEU A 278 -35.41 -1.60 18.73
N TRP A 279 -35.99 -1.79 17.55
CA TRP A 279 -36.60 -0.70 16.78
C TRP A 279 -37.81 -0.10 17.48
N ARG A 280 -38.63 -0.91 18.16
CA ARG A 280 -39.73 -0.42 18.99
C ARG A 280 -39.23 0.38 20.17
N ALA A 281 -38.25 -0.13 20.92
CA ALA A 281 -37.64 0.61 22.03
C ALA A 281 -37.02 1.94 21.57
N ALA A 282 -36.34 1.96 20.42
CA ALA A 282 -35.77 3.16 19.84
C ALA A 282 -36.86 4.17 19.42
N ALA A 283 -37.97 3.70 18.85
CA ALA A 283 -39.11 4.54 18.52
C ALA A 283 -39.75 5.12 19.79
N ASP A 284 -39.99 4.31 20.82
CA ASP A 284 -40.56 4.75 22.09
C ASP A 284 -39.70 5.82 22.76
N MET A 285 -38.35 5.69 22.72
CA MET A 285 -37.43 6.72 23.23
C MET A 285 -37.38 7.99 22.37
N ALA A 286 -37.47 7.86 21.04
CA ALA A 286 -37.41 9.00 20.11
C ALA A 286 -38.71 9.82 20.08
N PHE A 287 -39.84 9.17 20.34
CA PHE A 287 -41.17 9.79 20.38
C PHE A 287 -41.66 10.13 21.79
N ASP A 288 -40.82 9.94 22.83
CA ASP A 288 -41.17 10.37 24.18
C ASP A 288 -40.97 11.88 24.38
N GLU A 289 -42.08 12.60 24.59
CA GLU A 289 -42.07 14.04 24.90
C GLU A 289 -41.88 14.32 26.41
N SER A 290 -41.94 13.29 27.26
CA SER A 290 -41.95 13.43 28.71
C SER A 290 -40.55 13.46 29.34
N HIS A 291 -39.53 12.89 28.70
CA HIS A 291 -38.15 12.90 29.19
C HIS A 291 -37.16 13.49 28.17
N PRO A 292 -36.16 14.28 28.61
CA PRO A 292 -35.05 14.69 27.75
C PRO A 292 -34.21 13.49 27.29
N MET A 293 -33.59 13.58 26.11
CA MET A 293 -32.73 12.53 25.55
C MET A 293 -31.62 12.04 26.51
N ASP A 294 -31.07 12.94 27.33
CA ASP A 294 -30.01 12.63 28.30
C ASP A 294 -30.45 11.60 29.36
N PHE A 295 -31.75 11.54 29.70
CA PHE A 295 -32.31 10.57 30.64
C PHE A 295 -32.23 9.14 30.08
N PHE A 296 -32.60 8.96 28.81
CA PHE A 296 -32.50 7.66 28.14
C PHE A 296 -31.06 7.20 27.94
N LEU A 297 -30.13 8.15 27.71
CA LEU A 297 -28.70 7.84 27.66
C LEU A 297 -28.19 7.35 29.00
N GLU A 298 -28.61 7.96 30.11
CA GLU A 298 -28.24 7.52 31.46
C GLU A 298 -28.82 6.13 31.77
N GLN A 299 -30.09 5.87 31.42
CA GLN A 299 -30.72 4.57 31.58
C GLN A 299 -30.03 3.46 30.76
N LEU A 300 -29.69 3.73 29.50
CA LEU A 300 -28.95 2.78 28.66
C LEU A 300 -27.54 2.54 29.21
N ASN A 301 -26.90 3.58 29.74
CA ASN A 301 -25.59 3.43 30.38
C ASN A 301 -25.68 2.58 31.65
N GLU A 302 -26.72 2.74 32.47
CA GLU A 302 -26.96 1.91 33.65
C GLU A 302 -27.21 0.43 33.25
N GLN A 303 -27.94 0.17 32.17
CA GLN A 303 -28.11 -1.19 31.63
C GLN A 303 -26.79 -1.78 31.11
N LEU A 304 -25.96 -0.97 30.44
CA LEU A 304 -24.63 -1.40 30.00
C LEU A 304 -23.72 -1.71 31.18
N ASP A 305 -23.76 -0.90 32.24
CA ASP A 305 -22.97 -1.14 33.45
C ASP A 305 -23.47 -2.40 34.19
N ALA A 306 -24.78 -2.64 34.25
CA ALA A 306 -25.35 -3.88 34.79
C ALA A 306 -24.90 -5.12 34.00
N LYS A 307 -24.99 -5.08 32.65
CA LYS A 307 -24.52 -6.18 31.79
C LYS A 307 -23.01 -6.40 31.91
N LYS A 308 -22.24 -5.34 32.05
CA LYS A 308 -20.79 -5.43 32.27
C LYS A 308 -20.48 -6.11 33.62
N HIS A 309 -21.23 -5.80 34.67
CA HIS A 309 -21.11 -6.50 35.95
C HIS A 309 -21.50 -7.97 35.84
N ASP A 310 -22.58 -8.31 35.14
CA ASP A 310 -22.97 -9.71 34.89
C ASP A 310 -21.87 -10.49 34.16
N ILE A 311 -21.24 -9.88 33.14
CA ILE A 311 -20.12 -10.50 32.41
C ILE A 311 -18.93 -10.73 33.34
N GLN A 312 -18.58 -9.75 34.19
CA GLN A 312 -17.49 -9.91 35.15
C GLN A 312 -17.77 -11.02 36.18
N GLU A 313 -19.01 -11.14 36.65
CA GLU A 313 -19.41 -12.21 37.55
C GLU A 313 -19.34 -13.58 36.85
N LEU A 314 -19.76 -13.66 35.58
CA LEU A 314 -19.62 -14.88 34.77
C LEU A 314 -18.15 -15.24 34.52
N GLU A 315 -17.28 -14.25 34.27
CA GLU A 315 -15.83 -14.45 34.15
C GLU A 315 -15.27 -15.01 35.47
N LEU A 316 -15.65 -14.45 36.62
CA LEU A 316 -15.25 -14.96 37.94
C LEU A 316 -15.74 -16.40 38.19
N GLN A 317 -16.98 -16.72 37.81
CA GLN A 317 -17.53 -18.07 37.95
C GLN A 317 -16.84 -19.06 37.01
N TRP A 318 -16.53 -18.63 35.78
CA TRP A 318 -15.78 -19.43 34.82
C TRP A 318 -14.37 -19.71 35.32
N ASP A 319 -13.66 -18.70 35.81
CA ASP A 319 -12.33 -18.84 36.39
C ASP A 319 -12.34 -19.76 37.62
N ALA A 320 -13.33 -19.62 38.50
CA ALA A 320 -13.50 -20.49 39.68
C ALA A 320 -13.80 -21.95 39.30
N PHE A 321 -14.45 -22.19 38.17
CA PHE A 321 -14.66 -23.54 37.63
C PHE A 321 -13.41 -24.08 36.92
N GLN A 322 -12.66 -23.23 36.23
CA GLN A 322 -11.47 -23.59 35.46
C GLN A 322 -10.28 -23.92 36.37
N GLU A 323 -10.05 -23.14 37.43
CA GLU A 323 -8.95 -23.31 38.37
C GLU A 323 -8.82 -24.74 38.96
N PRO A 324 -9.88 -25.40 39.49
CA PRO A 324 -9.77 -26.75 40.02
C PRO A 324 -9.51 -27.82 38.95
N ILE A 325 -9.95 -27.60 37.71
CA ILE A 325 -9.68 -28.49 36.58
C ILE A 325 -8.22 -28.39 36.18
N GLU A 326 -7.69 -27.17 36.08
CA GLU A 326 -6.27 -26.92 35.81
C GLU A 326 -5.37 -27.49 36.91
N GLU A 327 -5.77 -27.35 38.19
CA GLU A 327 -5.04 -27.96 39.31
C GLU A 327 -5.09 -29.49 39.27
N LYS A 328 -6.20 -30.08 38.82
CA LYS A 328 -6.32 -31.52 38.62
C LYS A 328 -5.44 -32.02 37.47
N ILE A 329 -5.35 -31.28 36.37
CA ILE A 329 -4.43 -31.55 35.26
C ILE A 329 -2.98 -31.51 35.79
N ARG A 330 -2.61 -30.42 36.48
CA ARG A 330 -1.28 -30.22 37.07
C ARG A 330 -0.88 -31.34 38.02
N SER A 331 -1.78 -31.76 38.91
CA SER A 331 -1.53 -32.84 39.88
C SER A 331 -1.52 -34.25 39.26
N LEU A 332 -2.21 -34.46 38.14
CA LEU A 332 -2.10 -35.69 37.35
C LEU A 332 -0.76 -35.74 36.60
N GLU A 333 -0.36 -34.64 35.98
CA GLU A 333 0.92 -34.48 35.30
C GLU A 333 2.10 -34.64 36.26
N GLU A 334 2.05 -34.03 37.45
CA GLU A 334 3.10 -34.17 38.46
C GLU A 334 3.26 -35.62 38.92
N ARG A 335 2.15 -36.38 39.04
CA ARG A 335 2.18 -37.82 39.33
C ARG A 335 2.73 -38.65 38.19
N LEU A 336 2.42 -38.32 36.94
CA LEU A 336 2.99 -38.99 35.76
C LEU A 336 4.49 -38.70 35.62
N TYR A 337 4.94 -37.51 36.01
CA TYR A 337 6.31 -37.05 35.87
C TYR A 337 7.20 -37.33 37.08
N ALA A 338 6.64 -37.80 38.19
CA ALA A 338 7.39 -38.38 39.31
C ALA A 338 8.13 -39.68 38.92
N TYR A 339 7.73 -40.35 37.82
CA TYR A 339 8.33 -41.61 37.37
C TYR A 339 9.28 -41.47 36.16
N ASN A 340 9.35 -40.31 35.49
CA ASN A 340 10.14 -40.10 34.27
C ASN A 340 10.83 -38.71 34.24
N SER A 341 12.14 -38.64 33.96
CA SER A 341 12.92 -37.39 33.99
C SER A 341 12.67 -36.45 32.80
N GLU A 342 12.49 -37.01 31.59
CA GLU A 342 12.35 -36.22 30.36
C GLU A 342 11.08 -35.35 30.34
N PRO A 343 9.91 -35.83 30.78
CA PRO A 343 8.73 -34.97 30.79
C PRO A 343 8.75 -33.91 31.90
N ARG A 344 9.47 -34.15 33.01
CA ARG A 344 9.71 -33.15 34.06
C ARG A 344 10.50 -31.95 33.53
N GLU A 345 11.50 -32.21 32.69
CA GLU A 345 12.25 -31.14 32.01
C GLU A 345 11.38 -30.39 31.01
N LYS A 346 10.47 -31.08 30.29
CA LYS A 346 9.51 -30.43 29.39
C LYS A 346 8.51 -29.54 30.14
N LEU A 347 7.98 -30.02 31.26
CA LEU A 347 7.07 -29.24 32.10
C LEU A 347 7.76 -28.03 32.75
N GLN A 348 9.04 -28.17 33.13
CA GLN A 348 9.84 -27.03 33.61
C GLN A 348 10.01 -25.96 32.52
N LYS A 349 10.32 -26.37 31.28
CA LYS A 349 10.39 -25.44 30.14
C LYS A 349 9.04 -24.79 29.83
N PHE A 350 7.95 -25.54 29.96
CA PHE A 350 6.61 -24.98 29.76
C PHE A 350 6.31 -23.87 30.77
N ARG A 351 6.63 -24.09 32.05
CA ARG A 351 6.52 -23.04 33.10
C ARG A 351 7.41 -21.84 32.84
N GLU A 352 8.62 -22.04 32.33
CA GLU A 352 9.49 -20.93 31.93
C GLU A 352 8.88 -20.10 30.79
N ILE A 353 8.30 -20.76 29.79
CA ILE A 353 7.59 -20.11 28.68
C ILE A 353 6.34 -19.38 29.19
N GLU A 354 5.56 -19.96 30.10
CA GLU A 354 4.39 -19.30 30.70
C GLU A 354 4.79 -18.03 31.46
N LEU A 355 5.86 -18.08 32.23
CA LEU A 355 6.40 -16.91 32.94
C LEU A 355 6.92 -15.85 31.96
N GLU A 356 7.59 -16.25 30.88
CA GLU A 356 8.04 -15.34 29.81
C GLU A 356 6.84 -14.73 29.08
N MET A 357 5.79 -15.51 28.82
CA MET A 357 4.53 -15.04 28.24
C MET A 357 3.84 -14.01 29.16
N GLN A 358 3.75 -14.28 30.47
CA GLN A 358 3.20 -13.30 31.41
C GLN A 358 4.07 -12.03 31.49
N PHE A 359 5.39 -12.18 31.48
CA PHE A 359 6.32 -11.06 31.47
C PHE A 359 6.13 -10.19 30.22
N THR A 360 6.12 -10.80 29.03
CA THR A 360 5.92 -10.10 27.76
C THR A 360 4.54 -9.44 27.68
N LEU A 361 3.47 -10.08 28.15
CA LEU A 361 2.15 -9.46 28.25
C LEU A 361 2.16 -8.24 29.17
N SER A 362 2.86 -8.30 30.30
CA SER A 362 3.01 -7.14 31.21
C SER A 362 3.81 -6.00 30.55
N GLU A 363 4.80 -6.34 29.74
CA GLU A 363 5.61 -5.36 29.01
C GLU A 363 4.82 -4.72 27.87
N ILE A 364 4.03 -5.51 27.13
CA ILE A 364 3.09 -5.01 26.12
C ILE A 364 2.11 -4.01 26.74
N ARG A 365 1.46 -4.36 27.86
CA ARG A 365 0.54 -3.45 28.57
C ARG A 365 1.23 -2.13 28.96
N LYS A 366 2.45 -2.20 29.52
CA LYS A 366 3.23 -0.99 29.84
C LYS A 366 3.51 -0.13 28.60
N ARG A 367 3.89 -0.76 27.48
CA ARG A 367 4.15 -0.06 26.21
C ARG A 367 2.88 0.52 25.61
N GLU A 368 1.74 -0.15 25.74
CA GLU A 368 0.44 0.35 25.31
C GLU A 368 0.03 1.57 26.14
N GLU A 369 0.22 1.54 27.46
CA GLU A 369 0.01 2.70 28.32
C GLU A 369 0.92 3.88 27.97
N GLU A 370 2.21 3.62 27.71
CA GLU A 370 3.16 4.63 27.22
C GLU A 370 2.72 5.20 25.87
N HIS A 371 2.29 4.33 24.96
CA HIS A 371 1.78 4.74 23.66
C HIS A 371 0.54 5.61 23.79
N LEU A 372 -0.41 5.26 24.66
CA LEU A 372 -1.60 6.07 24.96
C LEU A 372 -1.21 7.43 25.56
N LYS A 373 -0.25 7.47 26.49
CA LYS A 373 0.28 8.72 27.06
C LYS A 373 0.91 9.61 25.97
N LEU A 374 1.77 9.03 25.14
CA LEU A 374 2.43 9.73 24.03
C LEU A 374 1.42 10.21 22.99
N ALA A 375 0.40 9.40 22.66
CA ALA A 375 -0.66 9.76 21.74
C ALA A 375 -1.51 10.91 22.29
N ALA A 376 -1.82 10.91 23.59
CA ALA A 376 -2.51 12.00 24.25
C ALA A 376 -1.67 13.29 24.22
N ASP A 377 -0.36 13.18 24.47
CA ASP A 377 0.55 14.33 24.41
C ASP A 377 0.75 14.85 22.98
N LEU A 378 0.72 13.98 21.97
CA LEU A 378 0.74 14.37 20.56
C LEU A 378 -0.55 15.11 20.19
N LYS A 379 -1.72 14.65 20.66
CA LYS A 379 -3.00 15.37 20.49
C LYS A 379 -3.01 16.74 21.15
N LYS A 380 -2.36 16.89 22.32
CA LYS A 380 -2.19 18.18 23.02
C LYS A 380 -1.24 19.13 22.29
N ARG A 381 -0.31 18.61 21.48
CA ARG A 381 0.60 19.44 20.68
C ARG A 381 -0.16 20.03 19.49
N PRO A 382 0.09 21.29 19.13
CA PRO A 382 -0.46 21.86 17.90
C PRO A 382 0.01 21.04 16.69
N LYS A 383 -0.94 20.66 15.81
CA LYS A 383 -0.69 19.83 14.59
C LYS A 383 0.31 20.44 13.60
N VAL A 384 0.58 21.73 13.74
CA VAL A 384 1.61 22.45 12.97
C VAL A 384 2.72 22.81 13.94
N ALA A 385 3.94 22.30 13.70
CA ALA A 385 5.10 22.70 14.49
C ALA A 385 5.19 24.24 14.48
N SER A 386 5.40 24.84 15.66
CA SER A 386 5.33 26.30 15.76
C SER A 386 6.31 26.94 14.78
N ARG A 387 5.91 28.06 14.16
CA ARG A 387 6.78 28.84 13.27
C ARG A 387 8.17 29.08 13.88
N ARG A 388 8.26 29.21 15.20
CA ARG A 388 9.50 29.34 15.96
C ARG A 388 10.42 28.11 15.85
N SER A 389 9.88 26.90 15.90
CA SER A 389 10.65 25.66 15.72
C SER A 389 11.22 25.52 14.31
N TYR A 390 10.44 25.85 13.26
CA TYR A 390 10.96 25.89 11.90
C TYR A 390 12.04 26.96 11.72
N ILE A 391 11.85 28.16 12.28
CA ILE A 391 12.84 29.23 12.24
C ILE A 391 14.13 28.81 12.96
N GLU A 392 14.04 28.18 14.12
CA GLU A 392 15.20 27.72 14.88
C GLU A 392 15.96 26.62 14.13
N ARG A 393 15.24 25.67 13.52
CA ARG A 393 15.84 24.64 12.66
C ARG A 393 16.50 25.22 11.42
N ILE A 394 15.85 26.17 10.74
CA ILE A 394 16.44 26.86 9.58
C ILE A 394 17.69 27.62 10.03
N LYS A 395 17.64 28.33 11.16
CA LYS A 395 18.79 29.05 11.72
C LYS A 395 19.95 28.11 12.04
N GLU A 396 19.67 26.93 12.58
CA GLU A 396 20.68 25.91 12.84
C GLU A 396 21.29 25.37 11.54
N ILE A 397 20.47 25.06 10.54
CA ILE A 397 20.92 24.62 9.21
C ILE A 397 21.79 25.71 8.57
N THR A 398 21.39 26.98 8.60
CA THR A 398 22.18 28.10 8.07
C THR A 398 23.51 28.24 8.81
N LYS A 399 23.51 28.11 10.14
CA LYS A 399 24.75 28.17 10.94
C LYS A 399 25.69 27.01 10.58
N ASN A 400 25.16 25.81 10.40
CA ASN A 400 25.94 24.64 10.04
C ASN A 400 26.47 24.75 8.60
N SER A 401 25.68 25.28 7.65
CA SER A 401 26.13 25.58 6.29
C SER A 401 27.35 26.49 6.31
N GLY A 402 27.30 27.60 7.07
CA GLY A 402 28.44 28.52 7.17
C GLY A 402 29.70 27.85 7.76
N LYS A 403 29.56 26.93 8.72
CA LYS A 403 30.69 26.14 9.22
C LYS A 403 31.26 25.22 8.15
N LEU A 404 30.40 24.52 7.42
CA LEU A 404 30.81 23.64 6.32
C LEU A 404 31.55 24.42 5.24
N ASP A 405 31.09 25.61 4.88
CA ASP A 405 31.77 26.46 3.90
C ASP A 405 33.18 26.84 4.38
N THR A 406 33.34 27.23 5.65
CA THR A 406 34.68 27.52 6.20
C THR A 406 35.59 26.28 6.26
N ASP A 407 35.03 25.11 6.54
CA ASP A 407 35.77 23.85 6.55
C ASP A 407 36.15 23.41 5.13
N ILE A 408 35.27 23.57 4.14
CA ILE A 408 35.55 23.31 2.73
C ILE A 408 36.68 24.21 2.26
N GLU A 409 36.62 25.52 2.55
CA GLU A 409 37.71 26.44 2.21
C GLU A 409 39.04 26.04 2.85
N ARG A 410 39.00 25.57 4.11
CA ARG A 410 40.19 25.06 4.81
C ARG A 410 40.74 23.82 4.12
N ILE A 411 39.91 22.82 3.83
CA ILE A 411 40.32 21.58 3.13
C ILE A 411 40.89 21.92 1.75
N LEU A 412 40.30 22.87 1.02
CA LEU A 412 40.80 23.30 -0.28
C LEU A 412 42.17 23.98 -0.17
N ARG A 413 42.41 24.81 0.85
CA ARG A 413 43.73 25.40 1.10
C ARG A 413 44.77 24.33 1.44
N GLU A 414 44.45 23.45 2.40
CA GLU A 414 45.32 22.32 2.79
C GLU A 414 45.64 21.41 1.59
N THR A 415 44.64 21.09 0.75
CA THR A 415 44.83 20.28 -0.46
C THR A 415 45.73 20.96 -1.48
N ARG A 416 45.58 22.29 -1.69
CA ARG A 416 46.47 23.06 -2.57
C ARG A 416 47.90 23.08 -2.04
N GLU A 417 48.07 23.26 -0.73
CA GLU A 417 49.38 23.25 -0.09
C GLU A 417 50.06 21.88 -0.25
N LEU A 418 49.35 20.78 0.04
CA LEU A 418 49.84 19.42 -0.18
C LEU A 418 50.21 19.15 -1.64
N GLN A 419 49.43 19.67 -2.60
CA GLN A 419 49.76 19.55 -4.02
C GLN A 419 51.05 20.30 -4.38
N LEU A 420 51.23 21.51 -3.84
CA LEU A 420 52.44 22.30 -4.05
C LEU A 420 53.68 21.64 -3.41
N GLU A 421 53.55 21.12 -2.20
CA GLU A 421 54.60 20.36 -1.52
C GLU A 421 54.95 19.09 -2.30
N SER A 422 53.94 18.32 -2.73
CA SER A 422 54.12 17.12 -3.56
C SER A 422 54.86 17.43 -4.86
N ASN A 423 54.45 18.49 -5.57
CA ASN A 423 55.12 18.92 -6.80
C ASN A 423 56.56 19.38 -6.53
N SER A 424 56.79 20.15 -5.47
CA SER A 424 58.13 20.62 -5.07
C SER A 424 59.06 19.45 -4.75
N ILE A 425 58.58 18.47 -3.98
CA ILE A 425 59.34 17.24 -3.66
C ILE A 425 59.61 16.44 -4.94
N GLN A 426 58.63 16.27 -5.82
CA GLN A 426 58.79 15.55 -7.07
C GLN A 426 59.81 16.23 -7.99
N GLU A 427 59.78 17.56 -8.13
CA GLU A 427 60.77 18.31 -8.90
C GLU A 427 62.17 18.20 -8.30
N SER A 428 62.29 18.32 -6.97
CA SER A 428 63.56 18.13 -6.26
C SER A 428 64.12 16.73 -6.47
N LEU A 429 63.25 15.70 -6.40
CA LEU A 429 63.59 14.30 -6.67
C LEU A 429 64.09 14.12 -8.12
N HIS A 430 63.38 14.65 -9.11
CA HIS A 430 63.82 14.56 -10.50
C HIS A 430 65.17 15.25 -10.74
N ARG A 431 65.39 16.44 -10.16
CA ARG A 431 66.68 17.17 -10.28
C ARG A 431 67.83 16.40 -9.64
N THR A 432 67.64 15.94 -8.40
CA THR A 432 68.66 15.16 -7.67
C THR A 432 68.95 13.83 -8.35
N TYR A 433 67.92 13.11 -8.80
CA TYR A 433 68.08 11.88 -9.55
C TYR A 433 68.84 12.10 -10.86
N ALA A 434 68.53 13.14 -11.63
CA ALA A 434 69.23 13.44 -12.89
C ALA A 434 70.72 13.70 -12.66
N VAL A 435 71.07 14.47 -11.62
CA VAL A 435 72.48 14.73 -11.26
C VAL A 435 73.18 13.45 -10.84
N VAL A 436 72.57 12.66 -9.95
CA VAL A 436 73.14 11.38 -9.49
C VAL A 436 73.33 10.42 -10.67
N ASN A 437 72.31 10.25 -11.51
CA ASN A 437 72.37 9.37 -12.68
C ASN A 437 73.50 9.78 -13.66
N GLU A 438 73.67 11.07 -13.92
CA GLU A 438 74.77 11.56 -14.77
C GLU A 438 76.15 11.32 -14.13
N THR A 439 76.30 11.50 -12.82
CA THR A 439 77.56 11.20 -12.12
C THR A 439 77.90 9.71 -12.16
N VAL A 440 76.89 8.85 -11.93
CA VAL A 440 77.05 7.39 -11.96
C VAL A 440 77.36 6.93 -13.39
N LEU A 441 76.69 7.48 -14.40
CA LEU A 441 76.95 7.18 -15.81
C LEU A 441 78.39 7.57 -16.21
N ARG A 442 78.87 8.72 -15.75
CA ARG A 442 80.23 9.18 -16.02
C ARG A 442 81.28 8.25 -15.41
N GLU A 443 81.06 7.75 -14.20
CA GLU A 443 81.96 6.80 -13.55
C GLU A 443 81.89 5.41 -14.19
N ALA A 444 80.67 4.94 -14.47
CA ALA A 444 80.43 3.65 -15.12
C ALA A 444 81.07 3.55 -16.52
N LYS A 445 81.23 4.68 -17.24
CA LYS A 445 81.90 4.71 -18.56
C LYS A 445 83.39 4.37 -18.51
N LYS A 446 84.05 4.51 -17.35
CA LYS A 446 85.49 4.29 -17.19
C LYS A 446 85.89 2.81 -17.17
N ASP A 447 84.97 1.92 -16.82
CA ASP A 447 85.24 0.48 -16.64
C ASP A 447 84.19 -0.40 -17.36
N THR A 448 84.59 -1.59 -17.83
CA THR A 448 83.69 -2.56 -18.47
C THR A 448 82.69 -3.15 -17.48
N VAL A 449 83.11 -3.42 -16.24
CA VAL A 449 82.23 -3.91 -15.16
C VAL A 449 81.25 -2.82 -14.74
N GLY A 450 81.73 -1.57 -14.63
CA GLY A 450 80.88 -0.39 -14.37
C GLY A 450 79.74 -0.22 -15.38
N ARG A 451 80.01 -0.42 -16.69
CA ARG A 451 78.97 -0.39 -17.73
C ARG A 451 77.92 -1.48 -17.57
N GLN A 452 78.31 -2.69 -17.16
CA GLN A 452 77.36 -3.78 -16.91
C GLN A 452 76.51 -3.50 -15.67
N ALA A 453 77.11 -3.01 -14.59
CA ALA A 453 76.40 -2.60 -13.38
C ALA A 453 75.40 -1.47 -13.65
N TYR A 454 75.76 -0.48 -14.48
CA TYR A 454 74.83 0.59 -14.89
C TYR A 454 73.62 0.05 -15.66
N ARG A 455 73.82 -0.88 -16.60
CA ARG A 455 72.69 -1.52 -17.32
C ARG A 455 71.74 -2.27 -16.38
N LEU A 456 72.29 -2.97 -15.39
CA LEU A 456 71.49 -3.62 -14.36
C LEU A 456 70.72 -2.59 -13.52
N LEU A 457 71.35 -1.48 -13.14
CA LEU A 457 70.70 -0.38 -12.41
C LEU A 457 69.56 0.26 -13.22
N THR A 458 69.75 0.52 -14.51
CA THR A 458 68.69 1.03 -15.40
C THR A 458 67.54 0.03 -15.50
N SER A 459 67.85 -1.25 -15.70
CA SER A 459 66.84 -2.32 -15.73
C SER A 459 66.06 -2.43 -14.41
N ILE A 460 66.72 -2.22 -13.27
CA ILE A 460 66.08 -2.16 -11.95
C ILE A 460 65.14 -0.96 -11.85
N HIS A 461 65.58 0.24 -12.28
CA HIS A 461 64.73 1.43 -12.28
C HIS A 461 63.49 1.27 -13.16
N GLU A 462 63.64 0.73 -14.38
CA GLU A 462 62.51 0.44 -15.28
C GLU A 462 61.50 -0.54 -14.64
N ARG A 463 62.00 -1.57 -13.95
CA ARG A 463 61.14 -2.53 -13.24
C ARG A 463 60.41 -1.87 -12.07
N PHE A 464 61.08 -1.02 -11.30
CA PHE A 464 60.44 -0.29 -10.20
C PHE A 464 59.42 0.73 -10.70
N GLU A 465 59.69 1.40 -11.82
CA GLU A 465 58.73 2.30 -12.47
C GLU A 465 57.46 1.54 -12.85
N GLN A 466 57.60 0.39 -13.53
CA GLN A 466 56.48 -0.50 -13.85
C GLN A 466 55.71 -0.97 -12.61
N ILE A 467 56.42 -1.35 -11.53
CA ILE A 467 55.79 -1.74 -10.26
C ILE A 467 54.99 -0.56 -9.68
N SER A 468 55.56 0.65 -9.66
CA SER A 468 54.89 1.84 -9.14
C SER A 468 53.62 2.18 -9.92
N GLU A 469 53.66 2.11 -11.26
CA GLU A 469 52.50 2.33 -12.12
C GLU A 469 51.41 1.29 -11.86
N LYS A 470 51.78 0.01 -11.72
CA LYS A 470 50.81 -1.05 -11.41
C LYS A 470 50.19 -0.87 -10.03
N ILE A 471 50.94 -0.44 -9.02
CA ILE A 471 50.41 -0.13 -7.69
C ILE A 471 49.41 1.02 -7.78
N LEU A 472 49.76 2.13 -8.42
CA LEU A 472 48.86 3.29 -8.59
C LEU A 472 47.59 2.93 -9.37
N ALA A 473 47.71 2.15 -10.45
CA ALA A 473 46.57 1.66 -11.21
C ALA A 473 45.67 0.74 -10.37
N THR A 474 46.26 -0.15 -9.58
CA THR A 474 45.52 -1.03 -8.65
C THR A 474 44.80 -0.22 -7.59
N ASP A 475 45.44 0.81 -7.02
CA ASP A 475 44.83 1.69 -6.02
C ASP A 475 43.68 2.52 -6.59
N ARG A 476 43.78 2.95 -7.86
CA ARG A 476 42.68 3.59 -8.56
C ARG A 476 41.51 2.62 -8.74
N ILE A 477 41.77 1.42 -9.26
CA ILE A 477 40.73 0.38 -9.43
C ILE A 477 40.09 0.07 -8.07
N ARG A 478 40.87 -0.07 -6.99
CA ARG A 478 40.36 -0.34 -5.64
C ARG A 478 39.42 0.76 -5.14
N ARG A 479 39.78 2.04 -5.32
CA ARG A 479 38.89 3.17 -4.98
C ARG A 479 37.60 3.14 -5.80
N GLU A 480 37.70 2.91 -7.10
CA GLU A 480 36.51 2.81 -7.95
C GLU A 480 35.65 1.57 -7.64
N MET A 481 36.23 0.47 -7.16
CA MET A 481 35.49 -0.70 -6.67
C MET A 481 34.75 -0.36 -5.38
N ALA A 482 35.40 0.25 -4.40
CA ALA A 482 34.77 0.67 -3.16
C ALA A 482 33.61 1.67 -3.40
N ASP A 483 33.76 2.59 -4.34
CA ASP A 483 32.68 3.50 -4.74
C ASP A 483 31.50 2.76 -5.39
N ARG A 484 31.77 1.75 -6.22
CA ARG A 484 30.72 0.89 -6.81
C ARG A 484 30.05 0.01 -5.76
N GLU A 485 30.79 -0.55 -4.82
CA GLU A 485 30.26 -1.32 -3.70
C GLU A 485 29.39 -0.43 -2.81
N LYS A 486 29.83 0.79 -2.50
CA LYS A 486 29.01 1.76 -1.77
C LYS A 486 27.71 2.07 -2.52
N LYS A 487 27.77 2.27 -3.84
CA LYS A 487 26.57 2.46 -4.68
C LYS A 487 25.65 1.24 -4.63
N LEU A 488 26.20 0.02 -4.75
CA LEU A 488 25.45 -1.23 -4.64
C LEU A 488 24.80 -1.37 -3.26
N ALA A 489 25.51 -1.10 -2.18
CA ALA A 489 24.98 -1.13 -0.82
C ALA A 489 23.84 -0.11 -0.64
N THR A 490 23.98 1.11 -1.19
CA THR A 490 22.89 2.10 -1.18
C THR A 490 21.71 1.70 -2.05
N MET A 491 21.93 0.96 -3.14
CA MET A 491 20.84 0.42 -3.96
C MET A 491 20.15 -0.77 -3.30
N ALA A 492 20.90 -1.62 -2.58
CA ALA A 492 20.36 -2.74 -1.83
C ALA A 492 19.56 -2.28 -0.60
N SER A 493 20.01 -1.24 0.10
CA SER A 493 19.27 -0.65 1.22
C SER A 493 18.06 0.16 0.77
N ARG A 494 18.08 0.68 -0.48
CA ARG A 494 16.91 1.26 -1.12
C ARG A 494 16.02 0.10 -1.58
N SER A 495 15.16 -0.35 -0.67
CA SER A 495 14.21 -1.47 -0.79
C SER A 495 13.20 -1.33 -1.95
N LEU A 496 13.68 -1.23 -3.18
CA LEU A 496 12.91 -1.67 -4.32
C LEU A 496 12.83 -3.18 -4.15
N ASN A 497 11.70 -3.66 -3.62
CA ASN A 497 11.42 -5.07 -3.51
C ASN A 497 11.25 -5.59 -4.93
N VAL A 498 12.38 -5.89 -5.59
CA VAL A 498 12.45 -6.30 -7.00
C VAL A 498 11.58 -7.53 -7.20
N ASP A 499 11.52 -8.41 -6.19
CA ASP A 499 10.65 -9.59 -6.20
C ASP A 499 9.17 -9.21 -6.23
N LYS A 500 8.76 -8.17 -5.48
CA LYS A 500 7.39 -7.63 -5.54
C LYS A 500 7.09 -6.96 -6.89
N GLN A 501 8.03 -6.18 -7.43
CA GLN A 501 7.87 -5.57 -8.75
C GLN A 501 7.82 -6.61 -9.87
N GLN A 502 8.56 -7.71 -9.73
CA GLN A 502 8.52 -8.84 -10.65
C GLN A 502 7.19 -9.59 -10.54
N ALA A 503 6.69 -9.83 -9.33
CA ALA A 503 5.38 -10.43 -9.13
C ALA A 503 4.24 -9.57 -9.70
N ASP A 504 4.30 -8.25 -9.50
CA ASP A 504 3.32 -7.31 -10.07
C ASP A 504 3.38 -7.30 -11.61
N LEU A 505 4.59 -7.37 -12.20
CA LEU A 505 4.77 -7.50 -13.65
C LEU A 505 4.18 -8.80 -14.18
N ASP A 506 4.47 -9.93 -13.53
CA ASP A 506 3.98 -11.25 -13.93
C ASP A 506 2.45 -11.34 -13.80
N ALA A 507 1.86 -10.67 -12.80
CA ALA A 507 0.41 -10.55 -12.64
C ALA A 507 -0.22 -9.74 -13.80
N ILE A 508 0.38 -8.60 -14.17
CA ILE A 508 -0.08 -7.79 -15.31
C ILE A 508 0.06 -8.57 -16.63
N LEU A 509 1.13 -9.36 -16.79
CA LEU A 509 1.31 -10.20 -17.98
C LEU A 509 0.20 -11.26 -18.08
N LYS A 510 -0.11 -11.95 -16.99
CA LYS A 510 -1.21 -12.93 -16.95
C LYS A 510 -2.58 -12.29 -17.21
N GLU A 511 -2.83 -11.11 -16.66
CA GLU A 511 -4.07 -10.37 -16.90
C GLU A 511 -4.18 -9.95 -18.37
N ASN A 512 -3.09 -9.49 -18.98
CA ASN A 512 -3.08 -9.15 -20.40
C ASN A 512 -3.27 -10.38 -21.31
N GLU A 513 -2.63 -11.52 -21.00
CA GLU A 513 -2.86 -12.78 -21.73
C GLU A 513 -4.34 -13.22 -21.64
N TYR A 514 -4.94 -13.10 -20.46
CA TYR A 514 -6.36 -13.39 -20.27
C TYR A 514 -7.27 -12.45 -21.07
N LEU A 515 -6.96 -11.15 -21.08
CA LEU A 515 -7.70 -10.16 -21.87
C LEU A 515 -7.54 -10.36 -23.38
N GLU A 516 -6.36 -10.78 -23.84
CA GLU A 516 -6.13 -11.13 -25.25
C GLU A 516 -6.91 -12.37 -25.68
N GLN A 517 -7.01 -13.39 -24.82
CA GLN A 517 -7.85 -14.57 -25.07
C GLN A 517 -9.33 -14.19 -25.15
N GLN A 518 -9.83 -13.36 -24.23
CA GLN A 518 -11.22 -12.87 -24.28
C GLN A 518 -11.55 -12.01 -25.51
N LEU A 519 -10.54 -11.35 -26.10
CA LEU A 519 -10.67 -10.59 -27.34
C LEU A 519 -10.59 -11.47 -28.60
N GLN A 520 -10.04 -12.68 -28.50
CA GLN A 520 -10.02 -13.67 -29.59
C GLN A 520 -11.26 -14.56 -29.61
N ASP A 521 -11.91 -14.74 -28.46
CA ASP A 521 -13.13 -15.55 -28.31
C ASP A 521 -14.43 -14.76 -28.55
N ASN A 522 -14.36 -13.44 -28.83
CA ASN A 522 -15.47 -12.60 -29.32
C ASN A 522 -15.19 -12.13 -30.75
#